data_AF-A0A4U6D0A9-F1
#
_entry.id   AF-A0A4U6D0A9-F1
#
_cell.length_a   1.000
_cell.length_b   1.000
_cell.length_c   1.000
_cell.angle_alpha   90.00
_cell.angle_beta   90.00
_cell.angle_gamma   90.00
#
_symmetry.space_group_name_H-M   'P 1'
#
loop_
_entity.id
_entity.type
_entity.pdbx_description
1 polymer ?
#
loop_
_entity_poly.entity_id
_entity_poly.type
_entity_poly.pdbx_seq_one_letter_code
_entity_poly.pdbx_strand_id
1 'polypeptide(L)'
;MIPETISLVERQLLINQCKILSVFGDSTERALNERRIEILEKGYTGLYQKVFNTLYEEVPISVYKEVESILKMYSHINDSIRLLTGPDKEALDLGSLEFEGFDENSGMHYYMMSYLVDRMDEYLEYKGRELKSHNTTSLSKYNKMLNVHREFKHLKREKYSLSDLQKFVDAVQNS
;
A
#
# COMPACT_ATOMS: atom_id res chain seq x y z
N MET A 1 15.35 -8.13 -4.63
CA MET A 1 16.40 -9.17 -4.78
C MET A 1 17.48 -8.64 -5.72
N ILE A 2 18.76 -8.71 -5.33
CA ILE A 2 19.89 -8.29 -6.17
C ILE A 2 20.33 -9.50 -6.99
N PRO A 3 20.57 -9.38 -8.31
CA PRO A 3 21.02 -10.51 -9.11
C PRO A 3 22.41 -10.97 -8.68
N GLU A 4 22.62 -12.29 -8.57
CA GLU A 4 23.95 -12.89 -8.35
C GLU A 4 24.77 -12.95 -9.65
N THR A 5 24.07 -13.06 -10.79
CA THR A 5 24.64 -13.05 -12.14
C THR A 5 23.69 -12.36 -13.12
N ILE A 6 24.23 -11.89 -14.24
CA ILE A 6 23.50 -11.22 -15.32
C ILE A 6 24.03 -11.78 -16.64
N SER A 7 23.16 -12.05 -17.62
CA SER A 7 23.63 -12.53 -18.92
C SER A 7 24.51 -11.49 -19.62
N LEU A 8 25.39 -11.93 -20.52
CA LEU A 8 26.28 -11.01 -21.25
C LEU A 8 25.50 -9.93 -22.02
N VAL A 9 24.35 -10.29 -22.60
CA VAL A 9 23.49 -9.38 -23.35
C VAL A 9 22.86 -8.35 -22.42
N GLU A 10 22.24 -8.77 -21.32
CA GLU A 10 21.63 -7.84 -20.34
C GLU A 10 22.67 -6.92 -19.71
N ARG A 11 23.86 -7.46 -19.39
CA ARG A 11 24.97 -6.68 -18.85
C ARG A 11 25.44 -5.61 -19.83
N GLN A 12 25.55 -5.97 -21.12
CA GLN A 12 25.88 -5.01 -22.18
C GLN A 12 24.78 -3.95 -22.34
N LEU A 13 23.50 -4.31 -22.23
CA LEU A 13 22.39 -3.37 -22.27
C LEU A 13 22.45 -2.37 -21.11
N LEU A 14 22.69 -2.83 -19.88
CA LEU A 14 22.85 -1.96 -18.71
C LEU A 14 24.06 -1.02 -18.84
N ILE A 15 25.18 -1.51 -19.36
CA ILE A 15 26.36 -0.67 -19.65
C ILE A 15 26.00 0.43 -20.66
N ASN A 16 25.29 0.06 -21.74
CA ASN A 16 24.88 1.02 -22.75
C ASN A 16 23.94 2.09 -22.16
N GLN A 17 22.99 1.70 -21.30
CA GLN A 17 22.11 2.63 -20.59
C GLN A 17 22.90 3.59 -19.70
N CYS A 18 23.86 3.09 -18.92
CA CYS A 18 24.72 3.95 -18.09
C CYS A 18 25.53 4.94 -18.95
N LYS A 19 26.07 4.50 -20.09
CA LYS A 19 26.81 5.37 -21.03
C LYS A 19 25.93 6.47 -21.60
N ILE A 20 24.67 6.15 -21.96
CA ILE A 20 23.69 7.14 -22.42
C ILE A 20 23.39 8.15 -21.29
N LEU A 21 23.12 7.67 -20.07
CA LEU A 21 22.83 8.54 -18.93
C LEU A 21 24.01 9.46 -18.56
N SER A 22 25.25 9.00 -18.68
CA SER A 22 26.46 9.83 -18.47
C SER A 22 26.57 11.01 -19.43
N VAL A 23 25.96 10.93 -20.62
CA VAL A 23 25.95 12.03 -21.61
C VAL A 23 24.99 13.13 -21.19
N PHE A 24 23.83 12.77 -20.64
CA PHE A 24 22.77 13.72 -20.27
C PHE A 24 22.87 14.23 -18.83
N GLY A 25 23.48 13.44 -17.94
CA GLY A 25 23.52 13.72 -16.51
C GLY A 25 24.55 14.80 -16.12
N ASP A 26 24.35 15.34 -14.92
CA ASP A 26 25.31 16.24 -14.29
C ASP A 26 26.61 15.52 -13.89
N SER A 27 27.57 16.25 -13.31
CA SER A 27 28.86 15.67 -12.89
C SER A 27 28.71 14.55 -11.85
N THR A 28 27.71 14.64 -10.98
CA THR A 28 27.44 13.65 -9.93
C THR A 28 26.85 12.38 -10.53
N GLU A 29 25.86 12.53 -11.40
CA GLU A 29 25.22 11.43 -12.13
C GLU A 29 26.22 10.72 -13.04
N ARG A 30 27.08 11.48 -13.73
CA ARG A 30 28.15 10.91 -14.56
C ARG A 30 29.11 10.06 -13.74
N ALA A 31 29.62 10.56 -12.62
CA ALA A 31 30.52 9.81 -11.75
C ALA A 31 29.85 8.54 -11.17
N LEU A 32 28.55 8.61 -10.87
CA LEU A 32 27.78 7.44 -10.44
C LEU A 32 27.68 6.39 -11.55
N ASN A 33 27.36 6.81 -12.78
CA ASN A 33 27.22 5.91 -13.92
C ASN A 33 28.56 5.31 -14.36
N GLU A 34 29.67 6.04 -14.29
CA GLU A 34 31.03 5.53 -14.55
C GLU A 34 31.39 4.37 -13.60
N ARG A 35 31.09 4.50 -12.30
CA ARG A 35 31.30 3.42 -11.33
C ARG A 35 30.42 2.20 -11.65
N ARG A 36 29.17 2.42 -12.05
CA ARG A 36 28.26 1.32 -12.44
C ARG A 36 28.75 0.61 -13.70
N ILE A 37 29.24 1.35 -14.70
CA ILE A 37 29.85 0.80 -15.92
C ILE A 37 31.02 -0.11 -15.56
N GLU A 38 31.95 0.35 -14.73
CA GLU A 38 33.11 -0.44 -14.32
C GLU A 38 32.69 -1.76 -13.65
N ILE A 39 31.75 -1.70 -12.70
CA ILE A 39 31.22 -2.89 -12.01
C ILE A 39 30.66 -3.89 -13.02
N LEU A 40 29.89 -3.42 -14.01
CA LEU A 40 29.27 -4.26 -15.03
C LEU A 40 30.28 -4.80 -16.05
N GLU A 41 31.23 -3.99 -16.53
CA GLU A 41 32.25 -4.40 -17.51
C GLU A 41 33.20 -5.46 -16.94
N LYS A 42 33.60 -5.30 -15.66
CA LYS A 42 34.48 -6.25 -14.97
C LYS A 42 33.75 -7.44 -14.36
N GLY A 43 32.42 -7.38 -14.27
CA GLY A 43 31.61 -8.44 -13.67
C GLY A 43 31.84 -8.60 -12.17
N TYR A 44 31.99 -7.49 -11.43
CA TYR A 44 32.12 -7.51 -9.97
C TYR A 44 30.76 -7.84 -9.33
N THR A 45 30.37 -9.10 -9.34
CA THR A 45 29.05 -9.57 -8.88
C THR A 45 28.74 -9.18 -7.43
N GLY A 46 29.73 -9.23 -6.53
CA GLY A 46 29.60 -8.77 -5.14
C GLY A 46 29.33 -7.26 -4.99
N LEU A 47 29.45 -6.48 -6.06
CA LEU A 47 29.13 -5.06 -6.10
C LEU A 47 27.84 -4.74 -6.86
N TYR A 48 27.10 -5.74 -7.36
CA TYR A 48 25.85 -5.50 -8.10
C TYR A 48 24.81 -4.76 -7.26
N GLN A 49 24.84 -4.90 -5.94
CA GLN A 49 24.02 -4.08 -5.03
C GLN A 49 24.20 -2.57 -5.22
N LYS A 50 25.39 -2.10 -5.64
CA LYS A 50 25.65 -0.67 -5.93
C LYS A 50 25.06 -0.23 -7.27
N VAL A 51 24.77 -1.17 -8.17
CA VAL A 51 24.10 -0.92 -9.45
C VAL A 51 22.58 -0.88 -9.24
N PHE A 52 22.04 -1.80 -8.44
CA PHE A 52 20.59 -1.97 -8.20
C PHE A 52 20.10 -1.39 -6.87
N ASN A 53 20.81 -0.42 -6.30
CA ASN A 53 20.52 0.14 -4.96
C ASN A 53 19.23 0.96 -4.86
N THR A 54 18.51 1.17 -5.97
CA THR A 54 17.25 1.92 -6.03
C THR A 54 16.02 1.04 -6.15
N LEU A 55 16.20 -0.28 -6.27
CA LEU A 55 15.08 -1.21 -6.36
C LEU A 55 14.65 -1.61 -4.95
N TYR A 56 13.40 -1.30 -4.62
CA TYR A 56 12.73 -1.79 -3.43
C TYR A 56 12.20 -3.21 -3.66
N GLU A 57 11.80 -3.87 -2.59
CA GLU A 57 11.08 -5.14 -2.69
C GLU A 57 9.75 -4.93 -3.42
N GLU A 58 9.39 -5.87 -4.30
CA GLU A 58 8.11 -5.81 -5.01
C GLU A 58 6.96 -5.96 -4.03
N VAL A 59 5.95 -5.10 -4.13
CA VAL A 59 4.72 -5.25 -3.36
C VAL A 59 3.81 -6.26 -4.08
N PRO A 60 3.48 -7.41 -3.46
CA PRO A 60 2.63 -8.41 -4.10
C PRO A 60 1.24 -7.86 -4.44
N ILE A 61 0.66 -8.33 -5.55
CA ILE A 61 -0.70 -7.95 -5.95
C ILE A 61 -1.76 -8.28 -4.89
N SER A 62 -1.51 -9.28 -4.03
CA SER A 62 -2.39 -9.62 -2.90
C SER A 62 -2.46 -8.49 -1.89
N VAL A 63 -1.32 -7.83 -1.59
CA VAL A 63 -1.26 -6.68 -0.67
C VAL A 63 -2.07 -5.51 -1.25
N TYR A 64 -1.87 -5.18 -2.52
CA TYR A 64 -2.67 -4.16 -3.21
C TYR A 64 -4.18 -4.46 -3.10
N LYS A 65 -4.60 -5.69 -3.43
CA LYS A 65 -6.01 -6.08 -3.38
C LYS A 65 -6.60 -6.03 -1.98
N GLU A 66 -5.81 -6.39 -0.96
CA GLU A 66 -6.23 -6.31 0.44
C GLU A 66 -6.41 -4.86 0.88
N VAL A 67 -5.41 -3.99 0.66
CA VAL A 67 -5.49 -2.56 0.97
C VAL A 67 -6.67 -1.91 0.24
N GLU A 68 -6.81 -2.16 -1.06
CA GLU A 68 -7.92 -1.64 -1.87
C GLU A 68 -9.28 -2.11 -1.33
N SER A 69 -9.41 -3.39 -0.95
CA SER A 69 -10.66 -3.92 -0.40
C SER A 69 -11.01 -3.28 0.95
N ILE A 70 -10.00 -3.04 1.79
CA ILE A 70 -10.17 -2.39 3.09
C ILE A 70 -10.62 -0.94 2.90
N LEU A 71 -9.92 -0.17 2.07
CA LEU A 71 -10.26 1.23 1.81
C LEU A 71 -11.66 1.37 1.21
N LYS A 72 -12.02 0.55 0.20
CA LYS A 72 -13.39 0.53 -0.38
C LYS A 72 -14.45 0.21 0.67
N MET A 73 -14.20 -0.78 1.52
CA MET A 73 -15.13 -1.15 2.60
C MET A 73 -15.36 0.05 3.52
N TYR A 74 -14.31 0.74 3.97
CA TYR A 74 -14.45 1.89 4.85
C TYR A 74 -15.09 3.10 4.17
N SER A 75 -14.83 3.36 2.89
CA SER A 75 -15.57 4.39 2.14
C SER A 75 -17.08 4.09 2.12
N HIS A 76 -17.48 2.83 1.92
CA HIS A 76 -18.88 2.44 1.98
C HIS A 76 -19.49 2.60 3.38
N ILE A 77 -18.73 2.27 4.43
CA ILE A 77 -19.14 2.48 5.83
C ILE A 77 -19.35 3.98 6.09
N ASN A 78 -18.36 4.81 5.75
CA ASN A 78 -18.41 6.26 5.94
C ASN A 78 -19.59 6.90 5.20
N ASP A 79 -19.81 6.50 3.95
CA ASP A 79 -20.97 6.93 3.16
C ASP A 79 -22.29 6.55 3.82
N SER A 80 -22.38 5.36 4.38
CA SER A 80 -23.60 4.87 5.03
C SER A 80 -23.86 5.62 6.34
N ILE A 81 -22.81 5.85 7.14
CA ILE A 81 -22.89 6.65 8.37
C ILE A 81 -23.33 8.08 8.07
N ARG A 82 -22.85 8.69 6.97
CA ARG A 82 -23.27 10.06 6.56
C ARG A 82 -24.78 10.18 6.36
N LEU A 83 -25.46 9.09 5.97
CA LEU A 83 -26.90 9.06 5.72
C LEU A 83 -27.75 8.76 6.97
N LEU A 84 -27.14 8.36 8.09
CA LEU A 84 -27.86 8.07 9.33
C LEU A 84 -28.38 9.34 10.01
N THR A 85 -29.50 9.19 10.72
CA THR A 85 -30.06 10.24 11.58
C THR A 85 -29.25 10.40 12.88
N GLY A 86 -29.45 11.50 13.62
CA GLY A 86 -28.77 11.73 14.91
C GLY A 86 -28.94 10.59 15.91
N PRO A 87 -30.19 10.14 16.20
CA PRO A 87 -30.43 9.02 17.11
C PRO A 87 -29.77 7.71 16.67
N ASP A 88 -29.77 7.42 15.37
CA ASP A 88 -29.14 6.20 14.84
C ASP A 88 -27.62 6.23 15.00
N LYS A 89 -27.00 7.41 14.87
CA LYS A 89 -25.54 7.59 15.10
C LYS A 89 -25.17 7.43 16.57
N GLU A 90 -25.98 7.96 17.48
CA GLU A 90 -25.77 7.84 18.92
C GLU A 90 -25.89 6.39 19.41
N ALA A 91 -26.66 5.56 18.70
CA ALA A 91 -26.81 4.14 19.01
C ALA A 91 -25.63 3.27 18.53
N LEU A 92 -24.77 3.77 17.64
CA LEU A 92 -23.63 3.03 17.08
C LEU A 92 -22.31 3.41 17.76
N ASP A 93 -21.46 2.41 18.00
CA ASP A 93 -20.05 2.63 18.33
C ASP A 93 -19.27 3.03 17.07
N LEU A 94 -19.36 4.31 16.70
CA LEU A 94 -18.69 4.85 15.51
C LEU A 94 -17.16 4.77 15.59
N GLY A 95 -16.58 4.78 16.79
CA GLY A 95 -15.13 4.66 16.98
C GLY A 95 -14.62 3.29 16.52
N SER A 96 -15.38 2.22 16.77
CA SER A 96 -15.05 0.89 16.27
C SER A 96 -15.05 0.78 14.74
N LEU A 97 -15.78 1.66 14.06
CA LEU A 97 -15.92 1.72 12.60
C LEU A 97 -14.97 2.71 11.92
N GLU A 98 -14.10 3.38 12.68
CA GLU A 98 -13.11 4.29 12.12
C GLU A 98 -11.93 3.53 11.49
N PHE A 99 -11.48 4.02 10.32
CA PHE A 99 -10.26 3.54 9.69
C PHE A 99 -9.05 4.21 10.33
N GLU A 100 -8.24 3.42 11.02
CA GLU A 100 -7.08 3.88 11.79
C GLU A 100 -5.76 3.81 11.00
N GLY A 101 -5.80 3.35 9.75
CA GLY A 101 -4.61 3.13 8.94
C GLY A 101 -3.92 1.80 9.22
N PHE A 102 -2.62 1.71 8.93
CA PHE A 102 -1.84 0.49 9.14
C PHE A 102 -0.67 0.76 10.07
N ASP A 103 -0.24 -0.28 10.80
CA ASP A 103 1.00 -0.23 11.56
C ASP A 103 2.18 -0.09 10.60
N GLU A 104 3.17 0.76 10.90
CA GLU A 104 4.41 0.85 10.12
C GLU A 104 5.12 -0.51 10.02
N ASN A 105 4.99 -1.36 11.04
CA ASN A 105 5.56 -2.71 11.04
C ASN A 105 4.86 -3.63 10.03
N SER A 106 3.66 -3.29 9.54
CA SER A 106 3.03 -4.00 8.42
C SER A 106 3.72 -3.73 7.08
N GLY A 107 4.64 -2.75 7.03
CA GLY A 107 5.53 -2.46 5.93
C GLY A 107 4.80 -2.21 4.62
N MET A 108 4.59 -3.27 3.84
CA MET A 108 3.98 -3.21 2.51
C MET A 108 2.55 -2.64 2.52
N HIS A 109 1.71 -2.98 3.50
CA HIS A 109 0.34 -2.46 3.57
C HIS A 109 0.32 -0.96 3.83
N TYR A 110 1.13 -0.48 4.78
CA TYR A 110 1.26 0.94 5.09
C TYR A 110 1.75 1.74 3.88
N TYR A 111 2.82 1.29 3.22
CA TYR A 111 3.36 1.98 2.04
C TYR A 111 2.39 1.97 0.86
N MET A 112 1.70 0.84 0.63
CA MET A 112 0.69 0.75 -0.43
C MET A 112 -0.50 1.69 -0.16
N MET A 113 -1.01 1.72 1.08
CA MET A 113 -2.07 2.63 1.48
C MET A 113 -1.65 4.10 1.31
N SER A 114 -0.47 4.46 1.81
CA SER A 114 0.05 5.83 1.70
C SER A 114 0.24 6.24 0.23
N TYR A 115 0.69 5.32 -0.63
CA TYR A 115 0.81 5.58 -2.05
C TYR A 115 -0.56 5.86 -2.70
N LEU A 116 -1.58 5.06 -2.40
CA LEU A 116 -2.94 5.27 -2.94
C LEU A 116 -3.54 6.59 -2.46
N VAL A 117 -3.41 6.91 -1.17
CA VAL A 117 -4.02 8.11 -0.58
C VAL A 117 -3.26 9.39 -0.93
N ASP A 118 -1.95 9.41 -0.74
CA ASP A 118 -1.16 10.65 -0.82
C ASP A 118 -0.59 10.94 -2.21
N ARG A 119 -0.37 9.89 -3.03
CA ARG A 119 0.28 10.03 -4.35
C ARG A 119 -0.70 9.85 -5.51
N MET A 120 -1.66 8.96 -5.37
CA MET A 120 -2.67 8.70 -6.42
C MET A 120 -3.95 9.51 -6.22
N ASP A 121 -4.09 10.24 -5.11
CA ASP A 121 -5.29 11.01 -4.77
C ASP A 121 -6.57 10.16 -4.70
N GLU A 122 -6.45 8.86 -4.43
CA GLU A 122 -7.57 7.98 -4.17
C GLU A 122 -8.01 8.09 -2.68
N TYR A 123 -9.29 7.87 -2.39
CA TYR A 123 -9.81 7.92 -1.00
C TYR A 123 -9.49 9.23 -0.28
N LEU A 124 -9.80 10.36 -0.93
CA LEU A 124 -9.50 11.72 -0.46
C LEU A 124 -9.99 12.04 0.95
N GLU A 125 -10.99 11.32 1.47
CA GLU A 125 -11.46 11.45 2.85
C GLU A 125 -10.36 11.19 3.90
N TYR A 126 -9.29 10.49 3.52
CA TYR A 126 -8.16 10.17 4.39
C TYR A 126 -6.90 11.00 4.10
N LYS A 127 -6.89 11.81 3.03
CA LYS A 127 -5.71 12.59 2.64
C LYS A 127 -5.32 13.58 3.73
N GLY A 128 -4.03 13.58 4.08
CA GLY A 128 -3.49 14.45 5.12
C GLY A 128 -3.83 14.04 6.56
N ARG A 129 -4.48 12.88 6.77
CA ARG A 129 -4.65 12.30 8.12
C ARG A 129 -3.42 11.48 8.50
N GLU A 130 -3.16 11.38 9.80
CA GLU A 130 -2.16 10.45 10.34
C GLU A 130 -2.73 9.03 10.36
N LEU A 131 -2.52 8.28 9.28
CA LEU A 131 -2.99 6.89 9.10
C LEU A 131 -1.94 5.86 9.54
N LYS A 132 -1.23 6.19 10.61
CA LYS A 132 -0.27 5.31 11.26
C LYS A 132 -0.96 4.67 12.45
N SER A 133 -1.45 3.46 12.26
CA SER A 133 -2.07 2.74 13.37
C SER A 133 -0.99 2.34 14.37
N HIS A 134 -1.18 2.72 15.63
CA HIS A 134 -0.36 2.20 16.73
C HIS A 134 -0.80 0.81 17.19
N ASN A 135 -1.82 0.23 16.53
CA ASN A 135 -2.37 -1.06 16.87
C ASN A 135 -1.89 -2.14 15.88
N THR A 136 -1.06 -3.05 16.38
CA THR A 136 -0.52 -4.20 15.64
C THR A 136 -1.60 -5.18 15.16
N THR A 137 -2.82 -5.09 15.70
CA THR A 137 -3.94 -5.98 15.37
C THR A 137 -4.93 -5.41 14.35
N SER A 138 -4.63 -4.25 13.75
CA SER A 138 -5.52 -3.57 12.79
C SER A 138 -5.94 -4.47 11.62
N LEU A 139 -5.01 -5.28 11.08
CA LEU A 139 -5.34 -6.25 10.02
C LEU A 139 -6.36 -7.31 10.47
N SER A 140 -6.33 -7.74 11.73
CA SER A 140 -7.31 -8.71 12.26
C SER A 140 -8.70 -8.08 12.33
N LYS A 141 -8.80 -6.84 12.82
CA LYS A 141 -10.03 -6.03 12.80
C LYS A 141 -10.58 -5.93 11.37
N TYR A 142 -9.73 -5.54 10.42
CA TYR A 142 -10.14 -5.35 9.02
C TYR A 142 -10.59 -6.64 8.35
N ASN A 143 -9.93 -7.76 8.64
CA ASN A 143 -10.32 -9.06 8.11
C ASN A 143 -11.71 -9.51 8.62
N LYS A 144 -12.04 -9.24 9.90
CA LYS A 144 -13.37 -9.51 10.44
C LYS A 144 -14.44 -8.68 9.76
N MET A 145 -14.19 -7.38 9.61
CA MET A 145 -15.09 -6.46 8.89
C MET A 145 -15.25 -6.84 7.41
N LEU A 146 -14.16 -7.27 6.74
CA LEU A 146 -14.22 -7.72 5.35
C LEU A 146 -15.11 -8.95 5.17
N ASN A 147 -15.19 -9.85 6.15
CA ASN A 147 -16.12 -10.98 6.08
C ASN A 147 -17.57 -10.50 6.05
N VAL A 148 -17.92 -9.55 6.91
CA VAL A 148 -19.24 -8.88 6.90
C VAL A 148 -19.47 -8.17 5.56
N HIS A 149 -18.49 -7.41 5.07
CA HIS A 149 -18.57 -6.71 3.78
C HIS A 149 -18.81 -7.65 2.58
N ARG A 150 -18.19 -8.83 2.57
CA ARG A 150 -18.34 -9.83 1.49
C ARG A 150 -19.78 -10.34 1.40
N GLU A 151 -20.41 -10.65 2.53
CA GLU A 151 -21.82 -11.06 2.56
C GLU A 151 -22.74 -10.03 1.89
N PHE A 152 -22.45 -8.74 2.09
CA PHE A 152 -23.22 -7.66 1.48
C PHE A 152 -22.95 -7.43 0.00
N LYS A 153 -21.70 -7.62 -0.47
CA LYS A 153 -21.37 -7.49 -1.90
C LYS A 153 -22.16 -8.47 -2.76
N HIS A 154 -22.45 -9.68 -2.25
CA HIS A 154 -23.30 -10.65 -2.95
C HIS A 154 -24.73 -10.15 -3.17
N LEU A 155 -25.21 -9.23 -2.33
CA LEU A 155 -26.55 -8.66 -2.40
C LEU A 155 -26.63 -7.39 -3.27
N LYS A 156 -25.53 -6.93 -3.88
CA LYS A 156 -25.43 -5.71 -4.71
C LYS A 156 -26.01 -4.45 -4.04
N ARG A 157 -25.96 -4.35 -2.71
CA ARG A 157 -26.40 -3.17 -1.97
C ARG A 157 -25.26 -2.15 -1.92
N GLU A 158 -25.54 -0.91 -2.31
CA GLU A 158 -24.54 0.17 -2.35
C GLU A 158 -24.32 0.85 -0.99
N LYS A 159 -25.30 0.74 -0.08
CA LYS A 159 -25.29 1.40 1.24
C LYS A 159 -25.70 0.41 2.34
N TYR A 160 -25.12 0.60 3.52
CA TYR A 160 -25.45 -0.15 4.73
C TYR A 160 -26.58 0.53 5.49
N SER A 161 -27.55 -0.26 5.95
CA SER A 161 -28.52 0.20 6.93
C SER A 161 -27.90 0.24 8.34
N LEU A 162 -28.60 0.81 9.31
CA LEU A 162 -28.18 0.81 10.72
C LEU A 162 -27.88 -0.60 11.23
N SER A 163 -28.75 -1.58 10.94
CA SER A 163 -28.54 -2.97 11.37
C SER A 163 -27.38 -3.65 10.64
N ASP A 164 -27.07 -3.23 9.41
CA ASP A 164 -25.89 -3.71 8.69
C ASP A 164 -24.61 -3.16 9.33
N LEU A 165 -24.59 -1.87 9.70
CA LEU A 165 -23.48 -1.23 10.40
C LEU A 165 -23.26 -1.83 11.79
N GLN A 166 -24.33 -2.17 12.52
CA GLN A 166 -24.22 -2.86 13.80
C GLN A 166 -23.49 -4.21 13.68
N LYS A 167 -23.68 -4.96 12.60
CA LYS A 167 -22.94 -6.23 12.38
C LYS A 167 -21.43 -6.00 12.26
N PHE A 168 -20.98 -4.88 11.69
CA PHE A 168 -19.56 -4.55 11.68
C PHE A 168 -19.03 -4.28 13.09
N VAL A 169 -19.79 -3.54 13.91
CA VAL A 169 -19.47 -3.28 15.32
C VAL A 169 -19.36 -4.60 16.10
N ASP A 170 -20.37 -5.47 15.97
CA ASP A 170 -20.41 -6.75 16.67
C ASP A 170 -19.24 -7.67 16.26
N ALA A 171 -18.84 -7.64 14.98
CA ALA A 171 -17.74 -8.45 14.48
C ALA A 171 -16.38 -8.05 15.08
N VAL A 172 -16.20 -6.80 15.48
CA VAL A 172 -14.93 -6.32 16.06
C VAL A 172 -14.93 -6.39 17.60
N GLN A 173 -16.10 -6.32 18.26
CA GLN A 173 -16.22 -6.36 19.71
C GLN A 173 -16.22 -7.79 20.32
N ASN A 174 -16.66 -8.82 19.59
CA ASN A 174 -16.75 -10.21 20.09
C ASN A 174 -15.40 -10.96 20.08
N SER A 175 -14.29 -10.31 20.44
CA SER A 175 -12.91 -10.80 20.23
C SER A 175 -12.07 -10.82 21.50
#